data_AF-A0AAV2AKK2-F1
#
_entry.id   AF-A0AAV2AKK2-F1
#
_cell.length_a   1.000
_cell.length_b   1.000
_cell.length_c   1.000
_cell.angle_alpha   90.00
_cell.angle_beta   90.00
_cell.angle_gamma   90.00
#
_symmetry.space_group_name_H-M   'P 1'
#
loop_
_entity.id
_entity.type
_entity.pdbx_description
1 polymer ?
#
loop_
_entity_poly.entity_id
_entity_poly.type
_entity_poly.pdbx_seq_one_letter_code
_entity_poly.pdbx_strand_id
1 'polypeptide(L)'
;MAMNVEEGISTLSHSGDSRTPRALSPSVVQQQQDMVNLLSGLNMRKLTSGSSSGSSEVTPLLNGSHEGPCYAYSSRNRDDEGELVNSLSTVQSNDDAIKEKSRFLGILKHVKLVLLSAVMLFCVVSLTLIKVHDDNWNSIAVTRGKPVYINVTADMEYKKEILHLRTKGPYLPGEYYGISRNLVTFRVTRISKNGTYEDVSSEWQLLLAPETRDFEVDTKILEHDFILKPEEMSDSNTYQLTVTTNKRRDYVSMFIDVSVRPELAVGQIIMAICVLIGLYILIIFEVVHRTLAAMIGATVAISCLALVGVRPSLMEVMSWMDVETLSLLFGMMVLVSILCETGFFDYVAVLTYKLAKGQVWALITGLCLVTAVLSAFLDNVTTILLMSAVAIRLCEAMNIDPKHMLIAMVIFSNLGGAMTPIGDPPNVIIISNKRIKKAGIGFGDFTLHMLPVVVLSVAATYVLLRFMYKDVSHLRFADPPEVVELKHEIEVWRKAFNSLSGYSRDEDTVRAILHRKITVLETLLRKKLYDAKISEDDYRASLKELTNSFKLKNTSLLLKSGIIISIVIIFFFLESIPDLNLSIGSVETEPGVVHREPDPGRHQQRR
;
A
#
# COMPACT_ATOMS: atom_id res chain seq x y z
N MET A 1 3.58 -30.02 11.42
CA MET A 1 2.56 -31.09 11.48
C MET A 1 1.84 -31.06 10.14
N ALA A 2 2.27 -31.94 9.25
CA ALA A 2 1.78 -32.06 7.89
C ALA A 2 0.53 -32.97 7.84
N MET A 3 -0.09 -32.97 6.65
CA MET A 3 -0.92 -34.02 6.06
C MET A 3 -2.45 -33.99 6.21
N ASN A 4 -3.06 -33.95 5.01
CA ASN A 4 -4.16 -34.78 4.50
C ASN A 4 -5.58 -34.45 4.92
N VAL A 5 -6.37 -33.94 3.96
CA VAL A 5 -7.56 -34.65 3.46
C VAL A 5 -7.75 -34.30 1.97
N GLU A 6 -7.12 -35.08 1.09
CA GLU A 6 -7.62 -35.41 -0.25
C GLU A 6 -7.88 -36.92 -0.22
N GLU A 7 -9.12 -37.36 -0.41
CA GLU A 7 -9.49 -38.55 -1.22
C GLU A 7 -10.98 -38.89 -1.09
N GLY A 8 -11.56 -39.28 -2.23
CA GLY A 8 -12.92 -39.77 -2.39
C GLY A 8 -13.66 -38.95 -3.45
N ILE A 9 -13.87 -39.38 -4.69
CA ILE A 9 -14.03 -40.74 -5.21
C ILE A 9 -13.72 -40.70 -6.71
N SER A 10 -12.81 -41.56 -7.15
CA SER A 10 -12.59 -41.95 -8.54
C SER A 10 -12.88 -43.45 -8.68
N THR A 11 -14.06 -43.82 -9.17
CA THR A 11 -14.29 -45.08 -9.90
C THR A 11 -15.64 -45.03 -10.61
N LEU A 12 -15.63 -44.90 -11.93
CA LEU A 12 -16.35 -45.82 -12.85
C LEU A 12 -16.13 -45.37 -14.29
N SER A 13 -15.41 -46.23 -15.01
CA SER A 13 -15.19 -46.22 -16.45
C SER A 13 -16.43 -46.66 -17.23
N HIS A 14 -16.55 -46.12 -18.45
CA HIS A 14 -17.27 -46.64 -19.62
C HIS A 14 -18.81 -46.74 -19.62
N SER A 15 -19.45 -45.79 -20.33
CA SER A 15 -20.30 -46.07 -21.50
C SER A 15 -20.69 -44.75 -22.18
N GLY A 16 -20.62 -44.68 -23.50
CA GLY A 16 -20.95 -43.47 -24.27
C GLY A 16 -22.44 -43.09 -24.18
N ASP A 17 -22.74 -41.79 -24.25
CA ASP A 17 -23.73 -41.25 -25.19
C ASP A 17 -23.82 -39.72 -25.19
N SER A 18 -24.32 -39.22 -26.32
CA SER A 18 -24.75 -37.88 -26.76
C SER A 18 -24.99 -36.71 -25.78
N ARG A 19 -24.45 -35.55 -26.17
CA ARG A 19 -24.97 -34.15 -26.14
C ARG A 19 -26.22 -33.81 -25.28
N THR A 20 -26.04 -32.93 -24.28
CA THR A 20 -26.97 -31.83 -23.89
C THR A 20 -26.17 -30.70 -23.20
N PRO A 21 -26.48 -29.39 -23.40
CA PRO A 21 -25.86 -28.32 -22.62
C PRO A 21 -26.52 -28.21 -21.24
N ARG A 22 -25.72 -28.29 -20.17
CA ARG A 22 -26.16 -28.09 -18.78
C ARG A 22 -26.69 -26.66 -18.58
N ALA A 23 -27.89 -26.54 -18.01
CA ALA A 23 -28.44 -25.28 -17.52
C ALA A 23 -27.59 -24.70 -16.37
N LEU A 24 -27.39 -23.39 -16.36
CA LEU A 24 -26.72 -22.67 -15.28
C LEU A 24 -27.51 -22.77 -13.96
N SER A 25 -26.80 -22.85 -12.83
CA SER A 25 -27.42 -22.89 -11.52
C SER A 25 -28.18 -21.58 -11.20
N PRO A 26 -29.29 -21.63 -10.45
CA PRO A 26 -30.11 -20.45 -10.11
C PRO A 26 -29.32 -19.31 -9.44
N SER A 27 -28.23 -19.65 -8.74
CA SER A 27 -27.31 -18.69 -8.11
C SER A 27 -26.56 -17.79 -9.10
N VAL A 28 -26.22 -18.29 -10.29
CA VAL A 28 -25.47 -17.53 -11.31
C VAL A 28 -26.42 -16.61 -12.09
N VAL A 29 -27.67 -17.04 -12.30
CA VAL A 29 -28.72 -16.20 -12.89
C VAL A 29 -29.03 -15.02 -11.96
N GLN A 30 -29.09 -15.25 -10.64
CA GLN A 30 -29.28 -14.19 -9.65
C GLN A 30 -28.10 -13.21 -9.64
N GLN A 31 -26.86 -13.68 -9.70
CA GLN A 31 -25.67 -12.83 -9.77
C GLN A 31 -25.61 -11.97 -11.05
N GLN A 32 -26.05 -12.52 -12.19
CA GLN A 32 -26.12 -11.73 -13.43
C GLN A 32 -27.23 -10.68 -13.37
N GLN A 33 -28.38 -10.99 -12.76
CA GLN A 33 -29.47 -10.04 -12.57
C GLN A 33 -29.06 -8.89 -11.63
N ASP A 34 -28.34 -9.20 -10.55
CA ASP A 34 -27.81 -8.19 -9.61
C ASP A 34 -26.77 -7.27 -10.27
N MET A 35 -25.93 -7.81 -11.16
CA MET A 35 -24.93 -7.02 -11.90
C MET A 35 -25.57 -6.09 -12.94
N VAL A 36 -26.64 -6.54 -13.62
CA VAL A 36 -27.42 -5.73 -14.56
C VAL A 36 -28.15 -4.59 -13.83
N ASN A 37 -28.69 -4.85 -12.64
CA ASN A 37 -29.31 -3.84 -11.78
C ASN A 37 -28.29 -2.82 -11.23
N LEU A 38 -27.03 -3.23 -11.04
CA LEU A 38 -25.95 -2.34 -10.61
C LEU A 38 -25.49 -1.40 -11.75
N LEU A 39 -25.51 -1.88 -12.99
CA LEU A 39 -25.14 -1.12 -14.18
C LEU A 39 -26.23 -0.13 -14.62
N SER A 40 -27.51 -0.49 -14.47
CA SER A 40 -28.63 0.42 -14.75
C SER A 40 -28.67 1.60 -13.75
N GLY A 41 -28.34 1.36 -12.48
CA GLY A 41 -28.21 2.41 -11.46
C GLY A 41 -27.04 3.38 -11.66
N LEU A 42 -26.00 2.98 -12.40
CA LEU A 42 -24.85 3.84 -12.72
C LEU A 42 -25.12 4.77 -13.91
N ASN A 43 -25.94 4.37 -14.88
CA ASN A 43 -26.31 5.23 -16.02
C ASN A 43 -27.25 6.38 -15.62
N MET A 44 -28.12 6.18 -14.61
CA MET A 44 -28.98 7.25 -14.06
C MET A 44 -28.21 8.34 -13.31
N ARG A 45 -27.02 8.04 -12.77
CA ARG A 45 -26.19 9.03 -12.05
C ARG A 45 -25.42 9.99 -12.96
N LYS A 46 -25.30 9.71 -14.26
CA LYS A 46 -24.66 10.62 -15.23
C LYS A 46 -25.61 11.65 -15.86
N LEU A 47 -26.92 11.49 -15.69
CA LEU A 47 -27.93 12.38 -16.29
C LEU A 47 -28.47 13.45 -15.32
N THR A 48 -28.12 13.39 -14.03
CA THR A 48 -28.67 14.31 -12.99
C THR A 48 -27.69 15.34 -12.44
N SER A 49 -26.48 15.45 -12.99
CA SER A 49 -25.51 16.51 -12.63
C SER A 49 -25.29 17.49 -13.79
N GLY A 50 -26.25 18.38 -14.00
CA GLY A 50 -26.19 19.49 -14.96
C GLY A 50 -27.07 20.65 -14.49
N SER A 51 -26.46 21.53 -13.69
CA SER A 51 -26.82 22.90 -13.29
C SER A 51 -28.21 23.48 -13.60
N SER A 52 -28.86 23.94 -12.54
CA SER A 52 -29.86 25.01 -12.51
C SER A 52 -29.24 26.41 -12.74
N SER A 53 -29.72 27.16 -13.72
CA SER A 53 -29.87 28.64 -13.66
C SER A 53 -30.71 29.10 -14.84
N GLY A 54 -31.80 29.84 -14.58
CA GLY A 54 -32.89 30.07 -15.53
C GLY A 54 -32.80 31.35 -16.36
N SER A 55 -33.69 31.44 -17.35
CA SER A 55 -34.38 32.66 -17.77
C SER A 55 -35.42 32.32 -18.84
N SER A 56 -36.57 32.97 -18.72
CA SER A 56 -37.71 33.08 -19.62
C SER A 56 -37.38 33.14 -21.12
N GLU A 57 -38.19 32.47 -21.96
CA GLU A 57 -38.73 33.06 -23.19
C GLU A 57 -39.87 32.22 -23.80
N VAL A 58 -40.67 32.91 -24.60
CA VAL A 58 -42.06 32.64 -25.02
C VAL A 58 -42.10 31.92 -26.38
N THR A 59 -43.15 31.11 -26.59
CA THR A 59 -43.83 30.58 -27.82
C THR A 59 -43.53 31.31 -29.16
N PRO A 60 -43.73 30.77 -30.42
CA PRO A 60 -44.79 29.81 -30.84
C PRO A 60 -44.61 28.91 -32.13
N LEU A 61 -45.61 28.02 -32.33
CA LEU A 61 -46.31 27.56 -33.56
C LEU A 61 -45.65 27.56 -34.97
N LEU A 62 -45.81 26.44 -35.70
CA LEU A 62 -46.38 26.28 -37.08
C LEU A 62 -46.06 24.85 -37.61
N ASN A 63 -47.02 23.93 -37.71
CA ASN A 63 -47.94 23.68 -38.84
C ASN A 63 -47.26 23.12 -40.10
N GLY A 64 -47.61 21.88 -40.46
CA GLY A 64 -47.10 21.16 -41.63
C GLY A 64 -47.85 19.85 -41.85
N SER A 65 -48.93 19.93 -42.62
CA SER A 65 -49.83 18.88 -43.09
C SER A 65 -49.15 17.86 -44.02
N HIS A 66 -49.44 16.55 -43.85
CA HIS A 66 -49.66 15.60 -44.96
C HIS A 66 -50.42 14.35 -44.49
N GLU A 67 -51.22 13.81 -45.41
CA GLU A 67 -52.41 12.98 -45.21
C GLU A 67 -52.15 11.46 -45.14
N GLY A 68 -52.96 10.77 -44.30
CA GLY A 68 -53.56 9.45 -44.58
C GLY A 68 -52.99 8.20 -43.86
N PRO A 69 -53.79 7.14 -43.58
CA PRO A 69 -55.24 7.07 -43.38
C PRO A 69 -55.64 6.62 -41.94
N CYS A 70 -56.85 7.02 -41.55
CA CYS A 70 -57.55 6.57 -40.35
C CYS A 70 -57.68 5.04 -40.30
N TYR A 71 -57.20 4.43 -39.22
CA TYR A 71 -57.74 3.16 -38.73
C TYR A 71 -58.73 3.44 -37.59
N ALA A 72 -59.87 2.77 -37.69
CA ALA A 72 -61.03 2.92 -36.84
C ALA A 72 -60.72 2.75 -35.34
N TYR A 73 -61.11 3.73 -34.53
CA TYR A 73 -61.26 3.55 -33.09
C TYR A 73 -62.46 2.63 -32.83
N SER A 74 -62.17 1.35 -32.61
CA SER A 74 -63.03 0.47 -31.82
C SER A 74 -62.80 0.83 -30.35
N SER A 75 -63.90 1.18 -29.67
CA SER A 75 -63.94 1.34 -28.22
C SER A 75 -63.36 0.09 -27.55
N ARG A 76 -62.19 0.24 -26.91
CA ARG A 76 -61.60 -0.80 -26.07
C ARG A 76 -61.20 -0.20 -24.73
N ASN A 77 -62.02 -0.57 -23.75
CA ASN A 77 -61.81 -0.75 -22.32
C ASN A 77 -61.04 0.28 -21.47
N ARG A 78 -61.66 0.56 -20.32
CA ARG A 78 -61.16 1.19 -19.09
C ARG A 78 -60.04 0.40 -18.38
N ASP A 79 -59.34 -0.49 -19.07
CA ASP A 79 -58.33 -1.38 -18.48
C ASP A 79 -56.90 -0.81 -18.62
N ASP A 80 -56.67 0.14 -19.53
CA ASP A 80 -55.34 0.76 -19.77
C ASP A 80 -54.97 1.86 -18.76
N GLU A 81 -55.95 2.46 -18.07
CA GLU A 81 -55.66 3.38 -16.94
C GLU A 81 -55.05 2.63 -15.74
N GLY A 82 -55.38 1.35 -15.57
CA GLY A 82 -54.82 0.50 -14.51
C GLY A 82 -53.35 0.15 -14.73
N GLU A 83 -52.92 -0.09 -15.97
CA GLU A 83 -51.51 -0.36 -16.32
C GLU A 83 -50.66 0.92 -16.29
N LEU A 84 -51.21 2.07 -16.69
CA LEU A 84 -50.52 3.34 -16.57
C LEU A 84 -50.35 3.77 -15.10
N VAL A 85 -51.37 3.55 -14.26
CA VAL A 85 -51.29 3.80 -12.81
C VAL A 85 -50.37 2.80 -12.11
N ASN A 86 -50.37 1.53 -12.50
CA ASN A 86 -49.45 0.53 -11.96
C ASN A 86 -48.00 0.81 -12.35
N SER A 87 -47.73 1.23 -13.60
CA SER A 87 -46.40 1.63 -14.04
C SER A 87 -45.93 2.95 -13.40
N LEU A 88 -46.81 3.93 -13.19
CA LEU A 88 -46.49 5.14 -12.42
C LEU A 88 -46.22 4.83 -10.94
N SER A 89 -47.01 3.93 -10.33
CA SER A 89 -46.84 3.55 -8.92
C SER A 89 -45.58 2.72 -8.69
N THR A 90 -45.16 1.90 -9.66
CA THR A 90 -43.87 1.18 -9.60
C THR A 90 -42.67 2.11 -9.83
N VAL A 91 -42.81 3.14 -10.68
CA VAL A 91 -41.79 4.19 -10.84
C VAL A 91 -41.69 5.06 -9.56
N GLN A 92 -42.81 5.48 -8.97
CA GLN A 92 -42.83 6.21 -7.69
C GLN A 92 -42.29 5.37 -6.52
N SER A 93 -42.66 4.08 -6.45
CA SER A 93 -42.14 3.13 -5.47
C SER A 93 -40.62 2.97 -5.56
N ASN A 94 -40.07 2.88 -6.77
CA ASN A 94 -38.62 2.84 -6.98
C ASN A 94 -37.94 4.16 -6.61
N ASP A 95 -38.54 5.31 -6.93
CA ASP A 95 -38.01 6.62 -6.54
C ASP A 95 -38.03 6.87 -5.03
N ASP A 96 -39.08 6.39 -4.34
CA ASP A 96 -39.19 6.46 -2.89
C ASP A 96 -38.19 5.51 -2.21
N ALA A 97 -37.98 4.31 -2.73
CA ALA A 97 -36.93 3.39 -2.26
C ALA A 97 -35.52 3.96 -2.49
N ILE A 98 -35.28 4.65 -3.61
CA ILE A 98 -34.01 5.34 -3.88
C ILE A 98 -33.82 6.54 -2.94
N LYS A 99 -34.87 7.32 -2.66
CA LYS A 99 -34.84 8.42 -1.67
C LYS A 99 -34.63 7.91 -0.25
N GLU A 100 -35.25 6.81 0.13
CA GLU A 100 -35.10 6.19 1.45
C GLU A 100 -33.69 5.64 1.62
N LYS A 101 -33.15 4.93 0.62
CA LYS A 101 -31.75 4.50 0.59
C LYS A 101 -30.79 5.69 0.66
N SER A 102 -31.06 6.76 -0.08
CA SER A 102 -30.27 8.00 -0.05
C SER A 102 -30.29 8.68 1.33
N ARG A 103 -31.46 8.78 1.97
CA ARG A 103 -31.60 9.29 3.36
C ARG A 103 -30.89 8.41 4.36
N PHE A 104 -31.02 7.09 4.24
CA PHE A 104 -30.34 6.12 5.10
C PHE A 104 -28.81 6.24 4.99
N LEU A 105 -28.27 6.35 3.76
CA LEU A 105 -26.85 6.62 3.55
C LEU A 105 -26.41 7.97 4.13
N GLY A 106 -27.28 9.00 4.07
CA GLY A 106 -27.04 10.30 4.69
C GLY A 106 -26.94 10.21 6.22
N ILE A 107 -27.88 9.52 6.85
CA ILE A 107 -27.90 9.29 8.30
C ILE A 107 -26.66 8.50 8.73
N LEU A 108 -26.29 7.44 8.00
CA LEU A 108 -25.11 6.63 8.29
C LEU A 108 -23.82 7.45 8.24
N LYS A 109 -23.71 8.42 7.31
CA LYS A 109 -22.57 9.35 7.26
C LYS A 109 -22.51 10.24 8.51
N HIS A 110 -23.63 10.77 8.97
CA HIS A 110 -23.67 11.60 10.18
C HIS A 110 -23.36 10.79 11.44
N VAL A 111 -23.92 9.58 11.58
CA VAL A 111 -23.62 8.67 12.71
C VAL A 111 -22.14 8.35 12.76
N LYS A 112 -21.54 8.01 11.61
CA LYS A 112 -20.10 7.77 11.49
C LYS A 112 -19.26 8.99 11.89
N LEU A 113 -19.63 10.18 11.42
CA LEU A 113 -18.92 11.41 11.77
C LEU A 113 -18.97 11.68 13.27
N VAL A 114 -20.15 11.50 13.88
CA VAL A 114 -20.36 11.67 15.33
C VAL A 114 -19.56 10.64 16.13
N LEU A 115 -19.53 9.39 15.69
CA LEU A 115 -18.74 8.34 16.35
C LEU A 115 -17.24 8.67 16.31
N LEU A 116 -16.72 9.05 15.15
CA LEU A 116 -15.31 9.40 14.99
C LEU A 116 -14.93 10.64 15.78
N SER A 117 -15.78 11.67 15.80
CA SER A 117 -15.54 12.88 16.59
C SER A 117 -15.62 12.60 18.09
N ALA A 118 -16.52 11.73 18.54
CA ALA A 118 -16.61 11.31 19.94
C ALA A 118 -15.35 10.55 20.40
N VAL A 119 -14.83 9.63 19.58
CA VAL A 119 -13.57 8.93 19.86
C VAL A 119 -12.41 9.92 19.97
N MET A 120 -12.30 10.87 19.04
CA MET A 120 -11.26 11.89 19.09
C MET A 120 -11.38 12.79 20.31
N LEU A 121 -12.61 13.21 20.67
CA LEU A 121 -12.86 14.00 21.87
C LEU A 121 -12.43 13.24 23.12
N PHE A 122 -12.78 11.95 23.22
CA PHE A 122 -12.36 11.10 24.32
C PHE A 122 -10.83 11.04 24.43
N CYS A 123 -10.13 10.79 23.32
CA CYS A 123 -8.67 10.73 23.33
C CYS A 123 -8.04 12.06 23.76
N VAL A 124 -8.55 13.19 23.27
CA VAL A 124 -8.06 14.52 23.67
C VAL A 124 -8.27 14.75 25.16
N VAL A 125 -9.44 14.42 25.69
CA VAL A 125 -9.74 14.54 27.13
C VAL A 125 -8.83 13.63 27.96
N SER A 126 -8.60 12.39 27.55
CA SER A 126 -7.67 11.49 28.23
C SER A 126 -6.25 12.05 28.24
N LEU A 127 -5.79 12.63 27.14
CA LEU A 127 -4.44 13.20 27.02
C LEU A 127 -4.25 14.49 27.83
N THR A 128 -5.29 15.29 28.03
CA THR A 128 -5.20 16.51 28.84
C THR A 128 -5.25 16.24 30.34
N LEU A 129 -5.99 15.21 30.77
CA LEU A 129 -6.13 14.85 32.18
C LEU A 129 -4.90 14.13 32.74
N ILE A 130 -4.14 13.43 31.90
CA ILE A 130 -3.02 12.59 32.33
C ILE A 130 -1.71 13.35 32.13
N LYS A 131 -0.90 13.49 33.20
CA LYS A 131 0.42 14.13 33.12
C LYS A 131 1.37 13.32 32.24
N VAL A 132 2.31 14.02 31.58
CA VAL A 132 3.38 13.38 30.82
C VAL A 132 4.22 12.54 31.78
N HIS A 133 4.67 11.38 31.32
CA HIS A 133 5.67 10.59 32.05
C HIS A 133 6.99 11.36 31.98
N ASP A 134 7.32 12.09 33.04
CA ASP A 134 8.62 12.75 33.16
C ASP A 134 9.66 11.70 33.52
N ASP A 135 10.68 11.55 32.66
CA ASP A 135 11.88 10.78 32.99
C ASP A 135 12.56 11.46 34.20
N ASN A 136 12.26 10.99 35.41
CA ASN A 136 12.86 11.50 36.64
C ASN A 136 14.28 10.96 36.79
N TRP A 137 15.21 11.55 36.02
CA TRP A 137 16.63 11.27 36.13
C TRP A 137 17.16 11.73 37.48
N ASN A 138 17.44 10.78 38.36
CA ASN A 138 18.11 11.04 39.63
C ASN A 138 19.63 11.06 39.39
N SER A 139 20.26 12.20 39.63
CA SER A 139 21.72 12.29 39.65
C SER A 139 22.26 11.70 40.94
N ILE A 140 23.13 10.70 40.86
CA ILE A 140 23.79 10.11 42.01
C ILE A 140 25.31 10.15 41.85
N ALA A 141 26.03 10.22 42.96
CA ALA A 141 27.48 10.14 43.00
C ALA A 141 27.92 8.98 43.90
N VAL A 142 28.63 8.00 43.35
CA VAL A 142 29.04 6.79 44.07
C VAL A 142 30.55 6.81 44.30
N THR A 143 30.98 6.50 45.53
CA THR A 143 32.40 6.44 45.91
C THR A 143 32.73 5.06 46.46
N ARG A 144 33.96 4.59 46.24
CA ARG A 144 34.39 3.27 46.76
C ARG A 144 34.23 3.18 48.28
N GLY A 145 33.62 2.09 48.72
CA GLY A 145 33.33 1.82 50.15
C GLY A 145 32.09 2.54 50.70
N LYS A 146 31.43 3.40 49.92
CA LYS A 146 30.17 4.06 50.27
C LYS A 146 29.09 3.71 49.22
N PRO A 147 28.39 2.57 49.37
CA PRO A 147 27.28 2.20 48.49
C PRO A 147 26.15 3.24 48.55
N VAL A 148 25.50 3.49 47.41
CA VAL A 148 24.25 4.26 47.34
C VAL A 148 23.08 3.29 47.29
N TYR A 149 22.07 3.56 48.11
CA TYR A 149 20.85 2.76 48.21
C TYR A 149 19.67 3.60 47.73
N ILE A 150 18.89 3.06 46.80
CA ILE A 150 17.68 3.69 46.26
C ILE A 150 16.50 2.76 46.60
N ASN A 151 15.57 3.22 47.44
CA ASN A 151 14.39 2.45 47.79
C ASN A 151 13.44 2.41 46.59
N VAL A 152 13.00 1.21 46.20
CA VAL A 152 12.09 1.01 45.04
C VAL A 152 10.75 0.42 45.46
N THR A 153 10.50 0.27 46.76
CA THR A 153 9.32 -0.46 47.27
C THR A 153 8.01 0.31 47.12
N ALA A 154 8.06 1.64 47.07
CA ALA A 154 6.87 2.47 46.94
C ALA A 154 6.19 2.35 45.57
N ASP A 155 6.93 1.91 44.55
CA ASP A 155 6.48 1.82 43.16
C ASP A 155 6.08 0.38 42.75
N MET A 156 6.12 -0.57 43.70
CA MET A 156 5.87 -1.99 43.45
C MET A 156 4.46 -2.36 43.95
N GLU A 157 3.49 -2.50 43.04
CA GLU A 157 2.09 -2.82 43.39
C GLU A 157 1.73 -4.29 43.11
N TYR A 158 2.52 -5.03 42.31
CA TYR A 158 2.13 -6.33 41.75
C TYR A 158 3.16 -7.46 41.91
N LYS A 159 2.64 -8.69 41.87
CA LYS A 159 3.31 -9.97 42.21
C LYS A 159 4.42 -10.44 41.25
N LYS A 160 4.68 -9.71 40.16
CA LYS A 160 5.66 -10.04 39.09
C LYS A 160 6.07 -8.77 38.35
N GLU A 161 7.09 -8.12 38.88
CA GLU A 161 7.57 -6.84 38.37
C GLU A 161 9.03 -6.95 37.96
N ILE A 162 9.31 -6.38 36.78
CA ILE A 162 10.64 -6.17 36.26
C ILE A 162 11.06 -4.78 36.73
N LEU A 163 12.22 -4.71 37.38
CA LEU A 163 12.85 -3.43 37.67
C LEU A 163 13.65 -2.99 36.44
N HIS A 164 13.12 -2.03 35.70
CA HIS A 164 13.79 -1.46 34.54
C HIS A 164 14.66 -0.29 34.97
N LEU A 165 15.98 -0.47 34.85
CA LEU A 165 16.99 0.52 35.19
C LEU A 165 17.53 1.15 33.91
N ARG A 166 17.39 2.48 33.78
CA ARG A 166 18.08 3.27 32.76
C ARG A 166 19.18 4.09 33.42
N THR A 167 20.37 4.11 32.84
CA THR A 167 21.47 4.92 33.37
C THR A 167 22.26 5.63 32.28
N LYS A 168 22.69 6.86 32.59
CA LYS A 168 23.64 7.65 31.79
C LYS A 168 24.84 8.00 32.66
N GLY A 169 26.03 7.83 32.10
CA GLY A 169 27.27 8.07 32.84
C GLY A 169 28.48 7.79 31.95
N PRO A 170 29.69 7.91 32.52
CA PRO A 170 30.93 7.69 31.79
C PRO A 170 31.19 6.18 31.61
N TYR A 171 30.34 5.50 30.84
CA TYR A 171 30.39 4.06 30.62
C TYR A 171 31.12 3.69 29.33
N LEU A 172 32.01 2.71 29.41
CA LEU A 172 32.75 2.22 28.25
C LEU A 172 31.88 1.25 27.42
N PRO A 173 31.78 1.40 26.08
CA PRO A 173 31.14 0.41 25.23
C PRO A 173 31.83 -0.95 25.33
N GLY A 174 31.07 -2.06 25.19
CA GLY A 174 31.59 -3.43 25.36
C GLY A 174 32.74 -3.82 24.44
N GLU A 175 32.94 -3.08 23.34
CA GLU A 175 34.03 -3.26 22.36
C GLU A 175 35.41 -2.90 22.91
N TYR A 176 35.48 -2.12 23.99
CA TYR A 176 36.73 -1.62 24.58
C TYR A 176 37.15 -2.38 25.86
N TYR A 177 36.76 -3.66 25.93
CA TYR A 177 37.05 -4.51 27.08
C TYR A 177 38.57 -4.60 27.31
N GLY A 178 39.03 -4.17 28.50
CA GLY A 178 40.45 -4.22 28.90
C GLY A 178 41.16 -2.88 29.05
N ILE A 179 40.57 -1.77 28.59
CA ILE A 179 41.15 -0.42 28.73
C ILE A 179 41.05 0.10 30.17
N SER A 180 39.93 -0.21 30.85
CA SER A 180 39.67 0.19 32.23
C SER A 180 39.31 -1.01 33.08
N ARG A 181 39.75 -0.99 34.35
CA ARG A 181 39.36 -1.96 35.39
C ARG A 181 38.35 -1.37 36.38
N ASN A 182 38.00 -0.10 36.20
CA ASN A 182 37.03 0.57 37.05
C ASN A 182 35.63 0.18 36.57
N LEU A 183 34.77 -0.21 37.51
CA LEU A 183 33.43 -0.70 37.25
C LEU A 183 32.44 -0.13 38.27
N VAL A 184 31.20 0.02 37.81
CA VAL A 184 30.02 0.26 38.62
C VAL A 184 29.20 -1.01 38.61
N THR A 185 28.77 -1.45 39.79
CA THR A 185 27.94 -2.64 39.96
C THR A 185 26.59 -2.23 40.51
N PHE A 186 25.54 -2.65 39.81
CA PHE A 186 24.15 -2.50 40.18
C PHE A 186 23.62 -3.84 40.65
N ARG A 187 22.89 -3.82 41.77
CA ARG A 187 22.32 -5.01 42.40
C ARG A 187 21.04 -4.63 43.12
N VAL A 188 20.00 -5.44 42.98
CA VAL A 188 18.80 -5.31 43.80
C VAL A 188 18.93 -6.19 45.04
N THR A 189 18.81 -5.57 46.21
CA THR A 189 18.80 -6.25 47.51
C THR A 189 17.44 -6.11 48.17
N ARG A 190 17.05 -7.15 48.90
CA ARG A 190 15.82 -7.24 49.67
C ARG A 190 16.17 -7.08 51.14
N ILE A 191 15.44 -6.22 51.84
CA ILE A 191 15.49 -6.06 53.28
C ILE A 191 14.28 -6.78 53.87
N SER A 192 14.53 -7.84 54.62
CA SER A 192 13.47 -8.53 55.40
C SER A 192 13.14 -7.75 56.67
N LYS A 193 11.96 -8.00 57.28
CA LYS A 193 11.56 -7.45 58.59
C LYS A 193 12.62 -7.61 59.69
N ASN A 194 13.42 -8.67 59.59
CA ASN A 194 14.49 -8.99 60.54
C ASN A 194 15.78 -8.19 60.30
N GLY A 195 15.79 -7.25 59.35
CA GLY A 195 16.96 -6.44 58.99
C GLY A 195 18.03 -7.20 58.19
N THR A 196 17.72 -8.41 57.72
CA THR A 196 18.63 -9.20 56.88
C THR A 196 18.58 -8.71 55.44
N TYR A 197 19.76 -8.49 54.86
CA TYR A 197 19.95 -8.12 53.47
C TYR A 197 20.19 -9.37 52.63
N GLU A 198 19.38 -9.57 51.59
CA GLU A 198 19.52 -10.69 50.67
C GLU A 198 19.54 -10.20 49.22
N ASP A 199 20.43 -10.77 48.41
CA ASP A 199 20.54 -10.44 47.00
C ASP A 199 19.48 -11.19 46.20
N VAL A 200 18.56 -10.46 45.58
CA VAL A 200 17.42 -11.03 44.85
C VAL A 200 17.59 -11.01 43.33
N SER A 201 18.68 -10.41 42.83
CA SER A 201 18.97 -10.24 41.40
C SER A 201 20.43 -10.53 41.06
N SER A 202 20.71 -10.80 39.78
CA SER A 202 22.07 -10.86 39.25
C SER A 202 22.73 -9.49 39.26
N GLU A 203 24.03 -9.45 39.48
CA GLU A 203 24.81 -8.22 39.36
C GLU A 203 24.89 -7.74 37.91
N TRP A 204 24.59 -6.47 37.68
CA TRP A 204 24.87 -5.80 36.42
C TRP A 204 26.10 -4.91 36.58
N GLN A 205 27.16 -5.21 35.82
CA GLN A 205 28.45 -4.52 35.93
C GLN A 205 28.70 -3.71 34.66
N LEU A 206 28.96 -2.42 34.83
CA LEU A 206 29.32 -1.50 33.75
C LEU A 206 30.76 -1.01 33.92
N LEU A 207 31.53 -1.09 32.85
CA LEU A 207 32.90 -0.57 32.81
C LEU A 207 32.89 0.96 32.70
N LEU A 208 33.79 1.61 33.43
CA LEU A 208 33.93 3.07 33.42
C LEU A 208 35.03 3.52 32.47
N ALA A 209 34.78 4.64 31.79
CA ALA A 209 35.77 5.31 30.96
C ALA A 209 37.01 5.73 31.78
N PRO A 210 38.23 5.55 31.26
CA PRO A 210 39.44 6.11 31.87
C PRO A 210 39.41 7.64 31.78
N GLU A 211 40.02 8.33 32.75
CA GLU A 211 40.08 9.81 32.83
C GLU A 211 41.05 10.46 31.84
N THR A 212 41.55 9.71 30.86
CA THR A 212 42.45 10.23 29.84
C THR A 212 41.71 11.22 28.94
N ARG A 213 42.30 12.40 28.71
CA ARG A 213 41.69 13.54 28.00
C ARG A 213 41.20 13.24 26.58
N ASP A 214 41.59 12.10 26.00
CA ASP A 214 41.28 11.73 24.62
C ASP A 214 40.00 10.86 24.49
N PHE A 215 39.37 10.46 25.60
CA PHE A 215 38.13 9.66 25.59
C PHE A 215 36.90 10.54 25.82
N GLU A 216 36.39 11.13 24.75
CA GLU A 216 35.05 11.71 24.71
C GLU A 216 34.06 10.57 24.49
N VAL A 217 33.56 9.99 25.59
CA VAL A 217 32.61 8.88 25.54
C VAL A 217 31.21 9.45 25.36
N ASP A 218 30.65 9.20 24.18
CA ASP A 218 29.25 9.45 23.88
C ASP A 218 28.36 8.75 24.93
N THR A 219 27.60 9.54 25.70
CA THR A 219 26.83 9.04 26.85
C THR A 219 25.58 8.32 26.39
N LYS A 220 25.74 7.10 25.88
CA LYS A 220 24.61 6.24 25.53
C LYS A 220 23.82 5.89 26.78
N ILE A 221 22.50 5.90 26.63
CA ILE A 221 21.57 5.39 27.64
C ILE A 221 21.74 3.87 27.65
N LEU A 222 22.11 3.32 28.81
CA LEU A 222 22.18 1.89 29.02
C LEU A 222 20.96 1.46 29.83
N GLU A 223 20.31 0.39 29.39
CA GLU A 223 19.10 -0.14 29.99
C GLU A 223 19.34 -1.57 30.47
N HIS A 224 18.80 -1.91 31.64
CA HIS A 224 18.86 -3.27 32.17
C HIS A 224 17.61 -3.61 32.97
N ASP A 225 17.12 -4.82 32.77
CA ASP A 225 15.92 -5.36 33.41
C ASP A 225 16.32 -6.37 34.49
N PHE A 226 16.04 -6.05 35.75
CA PHE A 226 16.18 -7.03 36.84
C PHE A 226 14.85 -7.77 37.04
N ILE A 227 14.86 -9.07 36.74
CA ILE A 227 13.74 -9.97 37.00
C ILE A 227 13.80 -10.39 38.47
N LEU A 228 12.82 -9.98 39.25
CA LEU A 228 12.73 -10.34 40.66
C LEU A 228 12.12 -11.73 40.82
N LYS A 229 12.75 -12.58 41.64
CA LYS A 229 12.25 -13.92 41.90
C LYS A 229 10.90 -13.84 42.65
N PRO A 230 9.83 -14.49 42.16
CA PRO A 230 8.54 -14.45 42.84
C PRO A 230 8.57 -15.34 44.09
N GLU A 231 8.14 -14.81 45.24
CA GLU A 231 7.96 -15.60 46.46
C GLU A 231 6.76 -15.10 47.29
N GLU A 232 6.16 -16.00 48.07
CA GLU A 232 4.88 -15.82 48.75
C GLU A 232 4.87 -14.72 49.82
N MET A 233 3.68 -14.15 50.03
CA MET A 233 3.38 -13.02 50.91
C MET A 233 4.15 -13.03 52.25
N SER A 234 5.01 -12.03 52.41
CA SER A 234 5.18 -11.36 53.70
C SER A 234 5.22 -9.86 53.43
N ASP A 235 4.12 -9.19 53.79
CA ASP A 235 3.70 -7.83 53.43
C ASP A 235 4.62 -6.67 53.91
N SER A 236 5.94 -6.82 53.96
CA SER A 236 6.81 -5.66 54.21
C SER A 236 8.27 -5.79 53.73
N ASN A 237 8.56 -6.63 52.75
CA ASN A 237 9.92 -6.68 52.24
C ASN A 237 10.21 -5.39 51.45
N THR A 238 11.26 -4.66 51.84
CA THR A 238 11.71 -3.46 51.13
C THR A 238 12.74 -3.86 50.08
N TYR A 239 12.48 -3.58 48.82
CA TYR A 239 13.43 -3.69 47.72
C TYR A 239 14.22 -2.39 47.57
N GLN A 240 15.54 -2.50 47.51
CA GLN A 240 16.44 -1.38 47.27
C GLN A 240 17.44 -1.71 46.14
N LEU A 241 17.65 -0.76 45.24
CA LEU A 241 18.74 -0.80 44.28
C LEU A 241 20.02 -0.32 44.98
N THR A 242 21.03 -1.18 45.00
CA THR A 242 22.35 -0.92 45.57
C THR A 242 23.35 -0.68 44.46
N VAL A 243 24.01 0.49 44.48
CA VAL A 243 25.01 0.89 43.50
C VAL A 243 26.37 1.00 44.18
N THR A 244 27.37 0.29 43.66
CA THR A 244 28.73 0.26 44.18
C THR A 244 29.77 0.52 43.09
N THR A 245 30.95 1.02 43.48
CA THR A 245 32.07 1.17 42.55
C THR A 245 33.39 0.73 43.18
N ASN A 246 34.31 0.25 42.35
CA ASN A 246 35.68 -0.06 42.74
C ASN A 246 36.68 1.09 42.44
N LYS A 247 36.22 2.23 41.90
CA LYS A 247 37.06 3.40 41.57
C LYS A 247 37.71 4.00 42.82
N ARG A 248 39.05 4.10 42.84
CA ARG A 248 39.81 4.35 44.09
C ARG A 248 39.91 5.81 44.56
N ARG A 249 39.94 6.79 43.65
CA ARG A 249 40.35 8.17 44.00
C ARG A 249 39.27 9.24 43.78
N ASP A 250 38.19 8.92 43.09
CA ASP A 250 37.15 9.89 42.74
C ASP A 250 35.75 9.26 42.84
N TYR A 251 34.75 10.13 42.94
CA TYR A 251 33.35 9.74 42.81
C TYR A 251 33.00 9.54 41.33
N VAL A 252 31.98 8.72 41.10
CA VAL A 252 31.39 8.49 39.79
C VAL A 252 30.01 9.12 39.80
N SER A 253 29.85 10.23 39.08
CA SER A 253 28.54 10.83 38.85
C SER A 253 27.83 10.11 37.71
N MET A 254 26.58 9.71 37.93
CA MET A 254 25.72 9.09 36.93
C MET A 254 24.28 9.54 37.14
N PHE A 255 23.50 9.54 36.07
CA PHE A 255 22.06 9.69 36.12
C PHE A 255 21.43 8.31 36.08
N ILE A 256 20.42 8.10 36.92
CA ILE A 256 19.67 6.86 37.01
C ILE A 256 18.19 7.18 36.98
N ASP A 257 17.47 6.42 36.18
CA ASP A 257 16.02 6.31 36.24
C ASP A 257 15.67 4.85 36.54
N VAL A 258 14.85 4.65 37.56
CA VAL A 258 14.40 3.31 37.99
C VAL A 258 12.90 3.29 37.84
N SER A 259 12.40 2.44 36.96
CA SER A 259 10.97 2.27 36.73
C SER A 259 10.57 0.82 36.97
N VAL A 260 9.45 0.64 37.67
CA VAL A 260 8.86 -0.68 37.87
C VAL A 260 7.93 -0.96 36.70
N ARG A 261 8.20 -2.03 35.95
CA ARG A 261 7.39 -2.44 34.80
C ARG A 261 6.77 -3.81 35.08
N PRO A 262 5.46 -4.01 34.86
CA PRO A 262 4.87 -5.34 34.96
C PRO A 262 5.50 -6.28 33.92
N GLU A 263 5.85 -7.51 34.34
CA GLU A 263 6.59 -8.50 33.54
C GLU A 263 5.91 -8.85 32.20
N LEU A 264 4.58 -8.68 32.14
CA LEU A 264 3.81 -8.75 30.90
C LEU A 264 2.51 -7.99 31.10
N ALA A 265 2.44 -6.73 30.66
CA ALA A 265 1.16 -6.02 30.59
C ALA A 265 0.33 -6.59 29.43
N VAL A 266 -0.24 -7.79 29.61
CA VAL A 266 -1.13 -8.45 28.64
C VAL A 266 -2.22 -7.47 28.16
N GLY A 267 -2.69 -6.59 29.05
CA GLY A 267 -3.60 -5.50 28.71
C GLY A 267 -3.04 -4.51 27.66
N GLN A 268 -1.78 -4.07 27.77
CA GLN A 268 -1.16 -3.17 26.78
C GLN A 268 -1.06 -3.83 25.41
N ILE A 269 -0.69 -5.12 25.37
CA ILE A 269 -0.59 -5.88 24.11
C ILE A 269 -1.97 -6.02 23.45
N ILE A 270 -3.00 -6.37 24.23
CA ILE A 270 -4.37 -6.47 23.73
C ILE A 270 -4.84 -5.11 23.19
N MET A 271 -4.60 -4.02 23.91
CA MET A 271 -4.95 -2.67 23.44
C MET A 271 -4.23 -2.31 22.14
N ALA A 272 -2.92 -2.59 22.03
CA ALA A 272 -2.17 -2.35 20.81
C ALA A 272 -2.72 -3.15 19.61
N ILE A 273 -3.05 -4.44 19.82
CA ILE A 273 -3.66 -5.29 18.79
C ILE A 273 -5.03 -4.73 18.38
N CYS A 274 -5.87 -4.32 19.32
CA CYS A 274 -7.17 -3.72 19.04
C CYS A 274 -7.05 -2.44 18.22
N VAL A 275 -6.11 -1.56 18.57
CA VAL A 275 -5.85 -0.32 17.81
C VAL A 275 -5.36 -0.63 16.40
N LEU A 276 -4.45 -1.60 16.24
CA LEU A 276 -3.93 -2.01 14.95
C LEU A 276 -5.02 -2.62 14.05
N ILE A 277 -5.83 -3.53 14.58
CA ILE A 277 -6.96 -4.13 13.86
C ILE A 277 -7.97 -3.04 13.48
N GLY A 278 -8.30 -2.13 14.41
CA GLY A 278 -9.20 -1.00 14.14
C GLY A 278 -8.69 -0.10 13.03
N LEU A 279 -7.40 0.22 13.02
CA LEU A 279 -6.75 0.99 11.95
C LEU A 279 -6.85 0.27 10.61
N TYR A 280 -6.54 -1.04 10.56
CA TYR A 280 -6.65 -1.82 9.33
C TYR A 280 -8.09 -1.90 8.81
N ILE A 281 -9.08 -2.08 9.68
CA ILE A 281 -10.50 -2.04 9.30
C ILE A 281 -10.84 -0.67 8.70
N LEU A 282 -10.41 0.44 9.31
CA LEU A 282 -10.65 1.78 8.80
C LEU A 282 -10.04 1.99 7.40
N ILE A 283 -8.85 1.45 7.15
CA ILE A 283 -8.13 1.58 5.87
C ILE A 283 -8.71 0.65 4.81
N ILE A 284 -8.90 -0.64 5.11
CA ILE A 284 -9.34 -1.66 4.14
C ILE A 284 -10.76 -1.40 3.65
N PHE A 285 -11.67 -1.06 4.57
CA PHE A 285 -13.05 -0.73 4.20
C PHE A 285 -13.20 0.72 3.72
N GLU A 286 -12.08 1.47 3.60
CA GLU A 286 -12.02 2.90 3.28
C GLU A 286 -13.11 3.71 4.02
N VAL A 287 -13.31 3.38 5.30
CA VAL A 287 -14.31 4.05 6.13
C VAL A 287 -13.96 5.52 6.18
N VAL A 288 -12.70 5.90 6.37
CA VAL A 288 -12.25 7.29 6.27
C VAL A 288 -11.08 7.39 5.32
N HIS A 289 -10.75 8.61 4.90
CA HIS A 289 -9.52 8.84 4.13
C HIS A 289 -8.31 8.32 4.91
N ARG A 290 -7.36 7.68 4.21
CA ARG A 290 -6.22 6.96 4.83
C ARG A 290 -5.40 7.85 5.77
N THR A 291 -5.26 9.14 5.45
CA THR A 291 -4.60 10.12 6.31
C THR A 291 -5.34 10.34 7.64
N LEU A 292 -6.67 10.47 7.60
CA LEU A 292 -7.48 10.59 8.81
C LEU A 292 -7.45 9.31 9.63
N ALA A 293 -7.48 8.14 8.98
CA ALA A 293 -7.35 6.86 9.68
C ALA A 293 -6.02 6.78 10.44
N ALA A 294 -4.90 7.14 9.80
CA ALA A 294 -3.59 7.17 10.44
C ALA A 294 -3.53 8.14 11.62
N MET A 295 -4.06 9.36 11.47
CA MET A 295 -4.12 10.35 12.56
C MET A 295 -4.95 9.87 13.75
N ILE A 296 -6.11 9.26 13.50
CA ILE A 296 -6.97 8.70 14.55
C ILE A 296 -6.25 7.53 15.23
N GLY A 297 -5.67 6.61 14.45
CA GLY A 297 -4.94 5.47 14.98
C GLY A 297 -3.77 5.88 15.88
N ALA A 298 -2.96 6.87 15.45
CA ALA A 298 -1.88 7.42 16.25
C ALA A 298 -2.40 8.09 17.53
N THR A 299 -3.46 8.90 17.44
CA THR A 299 -4.04 9.60 18.60
C THR A 299 -4.62 8.60 19.63
N VAL A 300 -5.31 7.56 19.15
CA VAL A 300 -5.85 6.49 20.00
C VAL A 300 -4.70 5.71 20.65
N ALA A 301 -3.64 5.38 19.91
CA ALA A 301 -2.47 4.68 20.47
C ALA A 301 -1.82 5.47 21.62
N ILE A 302 -1.57 6.78 21.42
CA ILE A 302 -0.99 7.65 22.46
C ILE A 302 -1.97 7.81 23.62
N SER A 303 -3.28 7.89 23.36
CA SER A 303 -4.30 7.94 24.41
C SER A 303 -4.34 6.65 25.23
N CYS A 304 -4.22 5.47 24.61
CA CYS A 304 -4.12 4.20 25.32
C CYS A 304 -2.86 4.13 26.20
N LEU A 305 -1.71 4.58 25.69
CA LEU A 305 -0.47 4.69 26.47
C LEU A 305 -0.65 5.62 27.69
N ALA A 306 -1.31 6.76 27.49
CA ALA A 306 -1.62 7.68 28.57
C ALA A 306 -2.54 7.04 29.62
N LEU A 307 -3.59 6.34 29.22
CA LEU A 307 -4.50 5.64 30.15
C LEU A 307 -3.80 4.57 31.01
N VAL A 308 -2.67 4.04 30.55
CA VAL A 308 -1.85 3.07 31.29
C VAL A 308 -0.76 3.77 32.14
N GLY A 309 -0.71 5.10 32.16
CA GLY A 309 0.23 5.88 32.96
C GLY A 309 1.61 6.08 32.31
N VAL A 310 1.80 5.61 31.07
CA VAL A 310 3.06 5.72 30.31
C VAL A 310 2.86 6.72 29.18
N ARG A 311 2.42 7.94 29.51
CA ARG A 311 2.19 8.99 28.51
C ARG A 311 3.54 9.47 27.94
N PRO A 312 3.85 9.24 26.66
CA PRO A 312 5.12 9.65 26.08
C PRO A 312 5.21 11.18 25.98
N SER A 313 6.45 11.69 26.02
CA SER A 313 6.70 13.12 25.79
C SER A 313 6.52 13.49 24.31
N LEU A 314 6.30 14.78 24.00
CA LEU A 314 6.21 15.21 22.61
C LEU A 314 7.50 14.89 21.83
N MET A 315 8.66 15.06 22.46
CA MET A 315 9.96 14.75 21.84
C MET A 315 10.08 13.27 21.51
N GLU A 316 9.63 12.40 22.42
CA GLU A 316 9.62 10.95 22.20
C GLU A 316 8.69 10.56 21.05
N VAL A 317 7.47 11.11 21.00
CA VAL A 317 6.55 10.86 19.87
C VAL A 317 7.14 11.33 18.54
N MET A 318 7.79 12.50 18.52
CA MET A 318 8.48 13.01 17.33
C MET A 318 9.65 12.10 16.93
N SER A 319 10.34 11.48 17.89
CA SER A 319 11.42 10.53 17.61
C SER A 319 10.96 9.21 16.97
N TRP A 320 9.67 8.88 17.09
CA TRP A 320 9.07 7.71 16.42
C TRP A 320 8.72 7.99 14.95
N MET A 321 8.70 9.26 14.55
CA MET A 321 8.46 9.64 13.16
C MET A 321 9.73 9.47 12.34
N ASP A 322 9.63 8.72 11.25
CA ASP A 322 10.71 8.58 10.27
C ASP A 322 10.73 9.78 9.31
N VAL A 323 11.33 10.88 9.78
CA VAL A 323 11.43 12.14 9.02
C VAL A 323 12.26 11.98 7.76
N GLU A 324 13.27 11.11 7.78
CA GLU A 324 14.11 10.79 6.61
C GLU A 324 13.26 10.21 5.49
N THR A 325 12.47 9.17 5.79
CA THR A 325 11.56 8.54 4.82
C THR A 325 10.48 9.50 4.33
N LEU A 326 9.86 10.29 5.21
CA LEU A 326 8.85 11.27 4.82
C LEU A 326 9.41 12.35 3.89
N SER A 327 10.60 12.87 4.19
CA SER A 327 11.28 13.88 3.38
C SER A 327 11.68 13.32 2.02
N LEU A 328 12.14 12.07 1.98
CA LEU A 328 12.46 11.37 0.74
C LEU A 328 11.22 11.21 -0.15
N LEU A 329 10.12 10.67 0.39
CA LEU A 329 8.89 10.49 -0.36
C LEU A 329 8.34 11.82 -0.88
N PHE A 330 8.38 12.87 -0.06
CA PHE A 330 7.97 14.21 -0.48
C PHE A 330 8.84 14.73 -1.63
N GLY A 331 10.17 14.64 -1.51
CA GLY A 331 11.10 15.09 -2.55
C GLY A 331 10.90 14.34 -3.88
N MET A 332 10.71 13.03 -3.82
CA MET A 332 10.43 12.21 -5.00
C MET A 332 9.10 12.58 -5.66
N MET A 333 8.03 12.82 -4.89
CA MET A 333 6.73 13.23 -5.43
C MET A 333 6.80 14.59 -6.13
N VAL A 334 7.51 15.57 -5.55
CA VAL A 334 7.75 16.88 -6.17
C VAL A 334 8.53 16.70 -7.48
N LEU A 335 9.58 15.90 -7.46
CA LEU A 335 10.42 15.64 -8.63
C LEU A 335 9.62 14.98 -9.77
N VAL A 336 8.76 14.00 -9.44
CA VAL A 336 7.91 13.35 -10.43
C VAL A 336 6.91 14.33 -11.01
N SER A 337 6.27 15.16 -10.17
CA SER A 337 5.36 16.22 -10.62
C SER A 337 6.02 17.16 -11.65
N ILE A 338 7.25 17.60 -11.40
CA ILE A 338 8.02 18.42 -12.35
C ILE A 338 8.32 17.64 -13.64
N LEU A 339 8.68 16.36 -13.53
CA LEU A 339 8.93 15.51 -14.69
C LEU A 339 7.68 15.34 -15.56
N CYS A 340 6.49 15.25 -14.97
CA CYS A 340 5.21 15.20 -15.70
C CYS A 340 5.02 16.41 -16.61
N GLU A 341 5.31 17.62 -16.12
CA GLU A 341 5.13 18.86 -16.90
C GLU A 341 6.02 18.93 -18.14
N THR A 342 7.14 18.20 -18.16
CA THR A 342 8.06 18.16 -19.30
C THR A 342 7.49 17.45 -20.53
N GLY A 343 6.47 16.60 -20.36
CA GLY A 343 5.98 15.68 -21.39
C GLY A 343 6.86 14.46 -21.61
N PHE A 344 7.69 14.09 -20.62
CA PHE A 344 8.57 12.92 -20.70
C PHE A 344 7.81 11.61 -20.96
N PHE A 345 6.76 11.34 -20.18
CA PHE A 345 5.97 10.12 -20.30
C PHE A 345 5.28 9.98 -21.65
N ASP A 346 4.73 11.10 -22.15
CA ASP A 346 4.15 11.22 -23.48
C ASP A 346 5.18 10.84 -24.58
N TYR A 347 6.39 11.41 -24.48
CA TYR A 347 7.47 11.14 -25.42
C TYR A 347 7.90 9.67 -25.43
N VAL A 348 8.09 9.07 -24.26
CA VAL A 348 8.52 7.67 -24.13
C VAL A 348 7.42 6.73 -24.66
N ALA A 349 6.15 7.04 -24.43
CA ALA A 349 5.05 6.25 -24.95
C ALA A 349 4.99 6.28 -26.50
N VAL A 350 5.20 7.45 -27.13
CA VAL A 350 5.30 7.55 -28.60
C VAL A 350 6.53 6.82 -29.14
N LEU A 351 7.67 6.91 -28.43
CA LEU A 351 8.86 6.15 -28.80
C LEU A 351 8.58 4.64 -28.79
N THR A 352 7.88 4.16 -27.76
CA THR A 352 7.46 2.76 -27.64
C THR A 352 6.51 2.35 -28.76
N TYR A 353 5.56 3.22 -29.11
CA TYR A 353 4.63 3.01 -30.22
C TYR A 353 5.35 2.93 -31.58
N LYS A 354 6.37 3.76 -31.79
CA LYS A 354 7.22 3.74 -32.98
C LYS A 354 8.05 2.45 -33.06
N LEU A 355 8.56 1.97 -31.93
CA LEU A 355 9.29 0.70 -31.85
C LEU A 355 8.39 -0.51 -32.09
N ALA A 356 7.11 -0.42 -31.70
CA ALA A 356 6.14 -1.50 -31.87
C ALA A 356 5.77 -1.78 -33.34
N LYS A 357 5.99 -0.83 -34.28
CA LYS A 357 5.74 -1.00 -35.72
C LYS A 357 4.34 -1.55 -36.04
N GLY A 358 3.32 -1.12 -35.29
CA GLY A 358 1.92 -1.56 -35.46
C GLY A 358 1.60 -2.95 -34.90
N GLN A 359 2.56 -3.64 -34.26
CA GLN A 359 2.32 -4.94 -33.63
C GLN A 359 1.78 -4.75 -32.21
N VAL A 360 0.56 -5.24 -31.97
CA VAL A 360 -0.15 -5.17 -30.66
C VAL A 360 0.71 -5.72 -29.52
N TRP A 361 1.32 -6.89 -29.71
CA TRP A 361 2.16 -7.53 -28.69
C TRP A 361 3.45 -6.77 -28.41
N ALA A 362 4.07 -6.21 -29.44
CA ALA A 362 5.26 -5.37 -29.27
C ALA A 362 4.92 -4.09 -28.50
N LEU A 363 3.74 -3.51 -28.74
CA LEU A 363 3.27 -2.36 -27.98
C LEU A 363 3.01 -2.69 -26.51
N ILE A 364 2.26 -3.77 -26.23
CA ILE A 364 1.96 -4.20 -24.85
C ILE A 364 3.27 -4.47 -24.09
N THR A 365 4.16 -5.26 -24.68
CA THR A 365 5.45 -5.61 -24.06
C THR A 365 6.31 -4.37 -23.86
N GLY A 366 6.38 -3.49 -24.87
CA GLY A 366 7.17 -2.27 -24.81
C GLY A 366 6.69 -1.33 -23.71
N LEU A 367 5.38 -1.07 -23.63
CA LEU A 367 4.81 -0.19 -22.61
C LEU A 367 4.98 -0.79 -21.22
N CYS A 368 4.74 -2.10 -21.06
CA CYS A 368 4.94 -2.79 -19.79
C CYS A 368 6.40 -2.74 -19.32
N LEU A 369 7.37 -3.01 -20.19
CA LEU A 369 8.79 -2.95 -19.85
C LEU A 369 9.24 -1.52 -19.52
N VAL A 370 8.81 -0.53 -20.30
CA VAL A 370 9.06 0.88 -20.00
C VAL A 370 8.48 1.24 -18.64
N THR A 371 7.23 0.89 -18.37
CA THR A 371 6.58 1.16 -17.08
C THR A 371 7.30 0.49 -15.93
N ALA A 372 7.75 -0.76 -16.07
CA ALA A 372 8.54 -1.45 -15.05
C ALA A 372 9.87 -0.74 -14.78
N VAL A 373 10.59 -0.34 -15.83
CA VAL A 373 11.87 0.39 -15.68
C VAL A 373 11.65 1.77 -15.06
N LEU A 374 10.63 2.51 -15.49
CA LEU A 374 10.31 3.82 -14.90
C LEU A 374 9.89 3.69 -13.44
N SER A 375 9.04 2.72 -13.11
CA SER A 375 8.60 2.46 -11.74
C SER A 375 9.72 1.97 -10.82
N ALA A 376 10.84 1.51 -11.37
CA ALA A 376 12.01 1.17 -10.56
C ALA A 376 12.74 2.40 -10.02
N PHE A 377 12.51 3.58 -10.58
CA PHE A 377 13.17 4.82 -10.15
C PHE A 377 12.18 5.89 -9.70
N LEU A 378 10.90 5.70 -10.00
CA LEU A 378 9.80 6.60 -9.69
C LEU A 378 8.73 5.87 -8.90
N ASP A 379 7.93 6.62 -8.14
CA ASP A 379 6.80 6.05 -7.41
C ASP A 379 5.83 5.31 -8.36
N ASN A 380 5.51 4.07 -8.00
CA ASN A 380 4.70 3.16 -8.77
C ASN A 380 3.30 3.71 -9.08
N VAL A 381 2.59 4.24 -8.08
CA VAL A 381 1.22 4.78 -8.23
C VAL A 381 1.24 5.96 -9.20
N THR A 382 2.23 6.84 -9.07
CA THR A 382 2.36 8.00 -9.95
C THR A 382 2.69 7.58 -11.38
N THR A 383 3.61 6.63 -11.56
CA THR A 383 4.03 6.12 -12.87
C THR A 383 2.85 5.52 -13.63
N ILE A 384 2.02 4.70 -12.97
CA ILE A 384 0.87 4.08 -13.64
C ILE A 384 -0.22 5.10 -13.99
N LEU A 385 -0.49 6.10 -13.14
CA LEU A 385 -1.49 7.13 -13.43
C LEU A 385 -1.13 7.92 -14.68
N LEU A 386 0.15 8.28 -14.84
CA LEU A 386 0.63 9.03 -16.00
C LEU A 386 0.66 8.16 -17.25
N MET A 387 1.26 6.98 -17.15
CA MET A 387 1.38 6.07 -18.29
C MET A 387 0.01 5.54 -18.74
N SER A 388 -0.96 5.37 -17.84
CA SER A 388 -2.31 4.91 -18.18
C SER A 388 -3.05 5.87 -19.10
N ALA A 389 -2.97 7.19 -18.84
CA ALA A 389 -3.62 8.20 -19.70
C ALA A 389 -3.11 8.12 -21.13
N VAL A 390 -1.80 7.95 -21.31
CA VAL A 390 -1.18 7.83 -22.64
C VAL A 390 -1.45 6.47 -23.26
N ALA A 391 -1.39 5.39 -22.47
CA ALA A 391 -1.69 4.04 -22.93
C ALA A 391 -3.13 3.92 -23.44
N ILE A 392 -4.11 4.56 -22.79
CA ILE A 392 -5.50 4.60 -23.26
C ILE A 392 -5.57 5.23 -24.66
N ARG A 393 -4.89 6.36 -24.89
CA ARG A 393 -4.87 7.03 -26.20
C ARG A 393 -4.20 6.19 -27.28
N LEU A 394 -3.12 5.49 -26.94
CA LEU A 394 -2.48 4.54 -27.85
C LEU A 394 -3.34 3.32 -28.14
N CYS A 395 -4.10 2.84 -27.15
CA CYS A 395 -5.06 1.75 -27.32
C CYS A 395 -6.21 2.16 -28.23
N GLU A 396 -6.75 3.37 -28.07
CA GLU A 396 -7.75 3.96 -28.97
C GLU A 396 -7.23 4.02 -30.42
N ALA A 397 -6.00 4.52 -30.63
CA ALA A 397 -5.37 4.59 -31.95
C ALA A 397 -5.11 3.21 -32.59
N MET A 398 -4.97 2.16 -31.78
CA MET A 398 -4.77 0.78 -32.26
C MET A 398 -6.00 -0.11 -32.20
N ASN A 399 -7.16 0.44 -31.81
CA ASN A 399 -8.39 -0.32 -31.63
C ASN A 399 -8.21 -1.52 -30.65
N ILE A 400 -7.48 -1.30 -29.55
CA ILE A 400 -7.21 -2.26 -28.46
C ILE A 400 -8.07 -1.89 -27.25
N ASP A 401 -8.66 -2.87 -26.54
CA ASP A 401 -9.35 -2.60 -25.27
C ASP A 401 -8.31 -2.19 -24.20
N PRO A 402 -8.35 -0.95 -23.68
CA PRO A 402 -7.38 -0.47 -22.71
C PRO A 402 -7.38 -1.29 -21.41
N LYS A 403 -8.47 -1.97 -21.04
CA LYS A 403 -8.55 -2.70 -19.76
C LYS A 403 -7.42 -3.71 -19.60
N HIS A 404 -7.19 -4.56 -20.60
CA HIS A 404 -6.18 -5.61 -20.54
C HIS A 404 -4.76 -5.04 -20.56
N MET A 405 -4.54 -3.98 -21.34
CA MET A 405 -3.28 -3.23 -21.35
C MET A 405 -2.99 -2.64 -19.96
N LEU A 406 -3.96 -1.97 -19.36
CA LEU A 406 -3.81 -1.33 -18.06
C LEU A 406 -3.54 -2.36 -16.95
N ILE A 407 -4.23 -3.50 -16.95
CA ILE A 407 -3.95 -4.60 -16.00
C ILE A 407 -2.51 -5.09 -16.15
N ALA A 408 -2.05 -5.33 -17.39
CA ALA A 408 -0.67 -5.76 -17.63
C ALA A 408 0.34 -4.71 -17.16
N MET A 409 0.09 -3.43 -17.46
CA MET A 409 0.94 -2.33 -17.02
C MET A 409 0.99 -2.20 -15.50
N VAL A 410 -0.13 -2.33 -14.79
CA VAL A 410 -0.17 -2.31 -13.31
C VAL A 410 0.70 -3.42 -12.73
N ILE A 411 0.60 -4.65 -13.26
CA ILE A 411 1.40 -5.78 -12.79
C ILE A 411 2.90 -5.50 -13.01
N PHE A 412 3.28 -5.04 -14.20
CA PHE A 412 4.67 -4.71 -14.51
C PHE A 412 5.19 -3.51 -13.71
N SER A 413 4.35 -2.52 -13.43
CA SER A 413 4.67 -1.37 -12.59
C SER A 413 4.99 -1.83 -11.16
N ASN A 414 4.14 -2.68 -10.57
CA ASN A 414 4.39 -3.26 -9.25
C ASN A 414 5.69 -4.08 -9.19
N LEU A 415 5.95 -4.89 -10.23
CA LEU A 415 7.20 -5.67 -10.32
C LEU A 415 8.43 -4.75 -10.43
N GLY A 416 8.33 -3.70 -11.25
CA GLY A 416 9.37 -2.68 -11.39
C GLY A 416 9.64 -1.92 -10.09
N GLY A 417 8.59 -1.48 -9.40
CA GLY A 417 8.69 -0.79 -8.11
C GLY A 417 9.30 -1.65 -7.00
N ALA A 418 9.07 -2.96 -7.03
CA ALA A 418 9.70 -3.91 -6.11
C ALA A 418 11.22 -4.10 -6.34
N MET A 419 11.76 -3.66 -7.48
CA MET A 419 13.16 -3.85 -7.83
C MET A 419 14.11 -2.99 -6.99
N THR A 420 13.66 -1.81 -6.58
CA THR A 420 14.50 -0.85 -5.84
C THR A 420 13.78 -0.34 -4.58
N PRO A 421 14.54 0.17 -3.60
CA PRO A 421 13.95 0.84 -2.45
C PRO A 421 13.14 2.09 -2.79
N ILE A 422 13.48 2.82 -3.87
CA ILE A 422 12.81 4.07 -4.25
C ILE A 422 11.42 3.83 -4.87
N GLY A 423 11.25 2.72 -5.60
CA GLY A 423 10.07 2.48 -6.44
C GLY A 423 8.74 2.35 -5.68
N ASP A 424 8.78 2.02 -4.38
CA ASP A 424 7.58 1.83 -3.55
C ASP A 424 7.84 2.26 -2.10
N PRO A 425 6.95 3.06 -1.46
CA PRO A 425 7.12 3.48 -0.06
C PRO A 425 7.41 2.37 0.97
N PRO A 426 6.81 1.16 0.89
CA PRO A 426 7.16 0.06 1.79
C PRO A 426 8.63 -0.35 1.73
N ASN A 427 9.27 -0.27 0.56
CA ASN A 427 10.67 -0.66 0.41
C ASN A 427 11.60 0.37 1.07
N VAL A 428 11.26 1.67 0.98
CA VAL A 428 11.95 2.74 1.71
C VAL A 428 11.87 2.50 3.23
N ILE A 429 10.69 2.14 3.74
CA ILE A 429 10.51 1.88 5.19
C ILE A 429 11.34 0.68 5.67
N ILE A 430 11.55 -0.32 4.80
CA ILE A 430 12.42 -1.46 5.12
C ILE A 430 13.88 -0.99 5.21
N ILE A 431 14.37 -0.22 4.23
CA ILE A 431 15.79 0.18 4.19
C ILE A 431 16.12 1.25 5.25
N SER A 432 15.17 2.12 5.61
CA SER A 432 15.35 3.13 6.67
C SER A 432 15.40 2.51 8.07
N ASN A 433 15.05 1.23 8.21
CA ASN A 433 15.04 0.57 9.51
C ASN A 433 16.44 0.49 10.12
N LYS A 434 16.61 1.07 11.32
CA LYS A 434 17.88 1.09 12.07
C LYS A 434 18.52 -0.29 12.25
N ARG A 435 17.73 -1.37 12.36
CA ARG A 435 18.28 -2.74 12.49
C ARG A 435 18.89 -3.24 11.19
N ILE A 436 18.27 -2.92 10.06
CA ILE A 436 18.71 -3.33 8.71
C ILE A 436 19.97 -2.53 8.33
N LYS A 437 19.98 -1.22 8.61
CA LYS A 437 21.17 -0.36 8.43
C LYS A 437 22.36 -0.84 9.28
N LYS A 438 22.12 -1.26 10.53
CA LYS A 438 23.16 -1.88 11.40
C LYS A 438 23.66 -3.24 10.90
N ALA A 439 22.83 -4.00 10.18
CA ALA A 439 23.24 -5.25 9.55
C ALA A 439 24.08 -5.05 8.29
N GLY A 440 24.33 -3.79 7.89
CA GLY A 440 25.10 -3.46 6.70
C GLY A 440 24.35 -3.67 5.40
N ILE A 441 23.02 -3.78 5.44
CA ILE A 441 22.19 -3.94 4.24
C ILE A 441 21.81 -2.54 3.74
N GLY A 442 22.46 -2.11 2.67
CA GLY A 442 22.21 -0.82 2.02
C GLY A 442 21.24 -0.89 0.85
N PHE A 443 21.03 0.26 0.21
CA PHE A 443 20.22 0.39 -1.00
C PHE A 443 20.72 -0.52 -2.14
N GLY A 444 22.04 -0.60 -2.30
CA GLY A 444 22.71 -1.47 -3.27
C GLY A 444 22.47 -2.96 -2.99
N ASP A 445 22.60 -3.39 -1.74
CA ASP A 445 22.37 -4.79 -1.36
C ASP A 445 20.92 -5.21 -1.58
N PHE A 446 19.97 -4.37 -1.18
CA PHE A 446 18.54 -4.63 -1.42
C PHE A 446 18.28 -4.81 -2.92
N THR A 447 18.77 -3.87 -3.74
CA THR A 447 18.57 -3.90 -5.19
C THR A 447 19.23 -5.13 -5.82
N LEU A 448 20.44 -5.50 -5.38
CA LEU A 448 21.14 -6.68 -5.88
C LEU A 448 20.42 -8.00 -5.56
N HIS A 449 19.75 -8.09 -4.41
CA HIS A 449 18.97 -9.26 -4.04
C HIS A 449 17.60 -9.31 -4.73
N MET A 450 16.95 -8.17 -4.91
CA MET A 450 15.62 -8.08 -5.52
C MET A 450 15.67 -8.17 -7.05
N LEU A 451 16.70 -7.61 -7.70
CA LEU A 451 16.82 -7.55 -9.15
C LEU A 451 16.69 -8.93 -9.83
N PRO A 452 17.38 -10.01 -9.42
CA PRO A 452 17.23 -11.32 -10.05
C PRO A 452 15.82 -11.90 -9.91
N VAL A 453 15.20 -11.72 -8.74
CA VAL A 453 13.85 -12.23 -8.45
C VAL A 453 12.81 -11.48 -9.27
N VAL A 454 12.94 -10.16 -9.38
CA VAL A 454 12.06 -9.32 -10.19
C VAL A 454 12.22 -9.64 -11.68
N VAL A 455 13.43 -9.79 -12.19
CA VAL A 455 13.66 -10.15 -13.59
C VAL A 455 13.04 -11.51 -13.93
N LEU A 456 13.18 -12.49 -13.04
CA LEU A 456 12.53 -13.80 -13.19
C LEU A 456 11.01 -13.67 -13.16
N SER A 457 10.47 -12.84 -12.25
CA SER A 457 9.04 -12.60 -12.12
C SER A 457 8.46 -11.88 -13.35
N VAL A 458 9.16 -10.87 -13.88
CA VAL A 458 8.80 -10.18 -15.13
C VAL A 458 8.76 -11.16 -16.30
N ALA A 459 9.75 -12.06 -16.41
CA ALA A 459 9.76 -13.10 -17.44
C ALA A 459 8.58 -14.08 -17.26
N ALA A 460 8.33 -14.55 -16.04
CA ALA A 460 7.23 -15.47 -15.74
C ALA A 460 5.85 -14.81 -16.01
N THR A 461 5.67 -13.57 -15.59
CA THR A 461 4.45 -12.78 -15.86
C THR A 461 4.27 -12.52 -17.35
N TYR A 462 5.34 -12.21 -18.08
CA TYR A 462 5.28 -12.07 -19.54
C TYR A 462 4.79 -13.36 -20.21
N VAL A 463 5.35 -14.50 -19.81
CA VAL A 463 4.93 -15.82 -20.31
C VAL A 463 3.47 -16.08 -19.97
N LEU A 464 3.06 -15.83 -18.72
CA LEU A 464 1.67 -15.99 -18.29
C LEU A 464 0.70 -15.12 -19.10
N LEU A 465 1.01 -13.83 -19.29
CA LEU A 465 0.21 -12.93 -20.11
C LEU A 465 0.11 -13.44 -21.55
N ARG A 466 1.23 -13.95 -22.10
CA ARG A 466 1.26 -14.52 -23.45
C ARG A 466 0.39 -15.77 -23.59
N PHE A 467 0.34 -16.61 -22.56
CA PHE A 467 -0.55 -17.77 -22.52
C PHE A 467 -2.01 -17.38 -22.34
N MET A 468 -2.30 -16.44 -21.45
CA MET A 468 -3.67 -16.02 -21.11
C MET A 468 -4.35 -15.25 -22.25
N TYR A 469 -3.60 -14.41 -22.97
CA TYR A 469 -4.11 -13.62 -24.10
C TYR A 469 -3.67 -14.17 -25.46
N LYS A 470 -3.51 -15.49 -25.59
CA LYS A 470 -3.00 -16.14 -26.81
C LYS A 470 -3.75 -15.70 -28.08
N ASP A 471 -5.05 -15.49 -27.97
CA ASP A 471 -5.90 -14.95 -29.03
C ASP A 471 -6.02 -13.42 -28.93
N VAL A 472 -5.41 -12.73 -29.90
CA VAL A 472 -5.39 -11.26 -30.02
C VAL A 472 -6.80 -10.66 -30.14
N SER A 473 -7.80 -11.46 -30.52
CA SER A 473 -9.20 -11.06 -30.56
C SER A 473 -9.77 -10.67 -29.20
N HIS A 474 -9.27 -11.24 -28.09
CA HIS A 474 -9.69 -10.86 -26.75
C HIS A 474 -9.08 -9.53 -26.26
N LEU A 475 -8.02 -9.06 -26.93
CA LEU A 475 -7.34 -7.80 -26.59
C LEU A 475 -7.93 -6.59 -27.35
N ARG A 476 -8.76 -6.82 -28.38
CA ARG A 476 -9.43 -5.75 -29.12
C ARG A 476 -10.72 -5.36 -28.43
N PHE A 477 -11.23 -4.16 -28.73
CA PHE A 477 -12.57 -3.77 -28.26
C PHE A 477 -13.58 -4.87 -28.56
N ALA A 478 -14.58 -5.04 -27.68
CA ALA A 478 -15.76 -5.84 -28.00
C ALA A 478 -16.21 -5.47 -29.42
N ASP A 479 -16.40 -6.48 -30.27
CA ASP A 479 -16.68 -6.29 -31.69
C ASP A 479 -17.72 -5.15 -31.88
N PRO A 480 -17.58 -4.28 -32.90
CA PRO A 480 -18.59 -3.25 -33.19
C PRO A 480 -20.00 -3.86 -33.17
N PRO A 481 -21.05 -3.13 -32.77
CA PRO A 481 -22.41 -3.68 -32.72
C PRO A 481 -22.80 -4.34 -34.04
N GLU A 482 -22.38 -3.79 -35.18
CA GLU A 482 -22.57 -4.40 -36.52
C GLU A 482 -21.89 -5.77 -36.68
N VAL A 483 -20.71 -5.97 -36.08
CA VAL A 483 -19.96 -7.24 -36.15
C VAL A 483 -20.54 -8.26 -35.17
N VAL A 484 -21.03 -7.81 -34.01
CA VAL A 484 -21.78 -8.65 -33.06
C VAL A 484 -23.10 -9.09 -33.68
N GLU A 485 -23.82 -8.17 -34.31
CA GLU A 485 -25.04 -8.44 -35.06
C GLU A 485 -24.77 -9.41 -36.21
N LEU A 486 -23.71 -9.23 -37.00
CA LEU A 486 -23.33 -10.19 -38.04
C LEU A 486 -23.02 -11.58 -37.47
N LYS A 487 -22.27 -11.66 -36.37
CA LYS A 487 -21.97 -12.94 -35.70
C LYS A 487 -23.25 -13.60 -35.18
N HIS A 488 -24.14 -12.82 -34.58
CA HIS A 488 -25.44 -13.29 -34.10
C HIS A 488 -26.32 -13.77 -35.26
N GLU A 489 -26.35 -13.04 -36.37
CA GLU A 489 -27.10 -13.40 -37.57
C GLU A 489 -26.58 -14.74 -38.13
N ILE A 490 -25.26 -14.89 -38.26
CA ILE A 490 -24.62 -16.13 -38.69
C ILE A 490 -24.99 -17.30 -37.76
N GLU A 491 -24.98 -17.08 -36.43
CA GLU A 491 -25.35 -18.08 -35.43
C GLU A 491 -26.80 -18.55 -35.58
N VAL A 492 -27.73 -17.61 -35.80
CA VAL A 492 -29.16 -17.89 -36.02
C VAL A 492 -29.35 -18.69 -37.31
N TRP A 493 -28.74 -18.26 -38.42
CA TRP A 493 -28.80 -18.98 -39.69
C TRP A 493 -28.17 -20.38 -39.60
N ARG A 494 -27.08 -20.52 -38.84
CA ARG A 494 -26.40 -21.80 -38.61
C ARG A 494 -27.24 -22.76 -37.76
N LYS A 495 -27.96 -22.26 -36.75
CA LYS A 495 -28.95 -23.05 -35.99
C LYS A 495 -30.10 -23.52 -36.87
N ALA A 496 -30.64 -22.64 -37.71
CA ALA A 496 -31.71 -22.98 -38.67
C ALA A 496 -31.24 -24.01 -39.73
N PHE A 497 -30.00 -23.90 -40.18
CA PHE A 497 -29.38 -24.88 -41.07
C PHE A 497 -29.25 -26.26 -40.42
N ASN A 498 -28.82 -26.31 -39.15
CA ASN A 498 -28.61 -27.55 -38.41
C ASN A 498 -29.91 -28.23 -37.94
N SER A 499 -31.02 -27.51 -37.88
CA SER A 499 -32.33 -28.09 -37.50
C SER A 499 -33.01 -28.88 -38.63
N LEU A 500 -32.54 -28.76 -39.88
CA LEU A 500 -33.12 -29.46 -41.03
C LEU A 500 -32.55 -30.89 -41.12
N SER A 501 -33.43 -31.89 -41.22
CA SER A 501 -33.07 -33.31 -41.08
C SER A 501 -32.65 -34.00 -42.39
N GLY A 502 -32.86 -33.40 -43.56
CA GLY A 502 -32.29 -33.86 -44.83
C GLY A 502 -33.01 -35.08 -45.44
N TYR A 503 -34.26 -35.33 -45.07
CA TYR A 503 -35.03 -36.48 -45.56
C TYR A 503 -35.91 -36.15 -46.78
N SER A 504 -36.06 -34.88 -47.16
CA SER A 504 -36.91 -34.43 -48.29
C SER A 504 -36.15 -33.56 -49.30
N ARG A 505 -36.48 -33.69 -50.60
CA ARG A 505 -35.93 -32.85 -51.69
C ARG A 505 -36.14 -31.36 -51.44
N ASP A 506 -37.27 -31.00 -50.82
CA ASP A 506 -37.58 -29.61 -50.49
C ASP A 506 -36.69 -29.10 -49.35
N GLU A 507 -36.38 -29.95 -48.36
CA GLU A 507 -35.44 -29.60 -47.28
C GLU A 507 -34.02 -29.37 -47.81
N ASP A 508 -33.57 -30.15 -48.80
CA ASP A 508 -32.24 -29.99 -49.39
C ASP A 508 -32.11 -28.67 -50.17
N THR A 509 -33.17 -28.23 -50.86
CA THR A 509 -33.17 -26.92 -51.53
C THR A 509 -33.12 -25.77 -50.53
N VAL A 510 -33.87 -25.84 -49.43
CA VAL A 510 -33.82 -24.84 -48.35
C VAL A 510 -32.45 -24.84 -47.66
N ARG A 511 -31.87 -26.02 -47.43
CA ARG A 511 -30.52 -26.18 -46.88
C ARG A 511 -29.46 -25.54 -47.77
N ALA A 512 -29.55 -25.68 -49.09
CA ALA A 512 -28.64 -25.02 -50.04
C ALA A 512 -28.75 -23.49 -50.00
N ILE A 513 -29.96 -22.94 -49.86
CA ILE A 513 -30.21 -21.50 -49.74
C ILE A 513 -29.63 -20.95 -48.43
N LEU A 514 -29.88 -21.64 -47.31
CA LEU A 514 -29.34 -21.28 -45.99
C LEU A 514 -27.81 -21.33 -45.98
N HIS A 515 -27.23 -22.38 -46.55
CA HIS A 515 -25.77 -22.51 -46.66
C HIS A 515 -25.17 -21.34 -47.45
N ARG A 516 -25.75 -21.00 -48.60
CA ARG A 516 -25.31 -19.85 -49.41
C ARG A 516 -25.37 -18.54 -48.62
N LYS A 517 -26.43 -18.34 -47.83
CA LYS A 517 -26.58 -17.13 -47.00
C LYS A 517 -25.55 -17.08 -45.87
N ILE A 518 -25.29 -18.20 -45.19
CA ILE A 518 -24.22 -18.30 -44.18
C ILE A 518 -22.86 -17.98 -44.80
N THR A 519 -22.55 -18.54 -45.98
CA THR A 519 -21.26 -18.28 -46.66
C THR A 519 -21.09 -16.80 -47.01
N VAL A 520 -22.15 -16.13 -47.48
CA VAL A 520 -22.11 -14.68 -47.77
C VAL A 520 -21.87 -13.87 -46.50
N LEU A 521 -22.61 -14.14 -45.42
CA LEU A 521 -22.41 -13.45 -44.14
C LEU A 521 -21.01 -13.70 -43.55
N GLU A 522 -20.49 -14.93 -43.65
CA GLU A 522 -19.12 -15.25 -43.23
C GLU A 522 -18.08 -14.50 -44.07
N THR A 523 -18.30 -14.30 -45.37
CA THR A 523 -17.41 -13.47 -46.21
C THR A 523 -17.46 -11.99 -45.85
N LEU A 524 -18.64 -11.46 -45.52
CA LEU A 524 -18.81 -10.08 -45.06
C LEU A 524 -18.14 -9.85 -43.70
N LEU A 525 -18.31 -10.79 -42.77
CA LEU A 525 -17.64 -10.79 -41.48
C LEU A 525 -16.12 -10.81 -41.66
N ARG A 526 -15.60 -11.69 -42.54
CA ARG A 526 -14.17 -11.76 -42.86
C ARG A 526 -13.64 -10.44 -43.42
N LYS A 527 -14.40 -9.79 -44.31
CA LYS A 527 -14.02 -8.52 -44.92
C LYS A 527 -13.98 -7.39 -43.89
N LYS A 528 -15.00 -7.27 -43.04
CA LYS A 528 -15.04 -6.30 -41.92
C LYS A 528 -13.90 -6.53 -40.90
N LEU A 529 -13.59 -7.80 -40.59
CA LEU A 529 -12.46 -8.14 -39.70
C LEU A 529 -11.09 -7.86 -40.36
N TYR A 530 -11.00 -8.01 -41.69
CA TYR A 530 -9.79 -7.71 -42.45
C TYR A 530 -9.57 -6.20 -42.59
N ASP A 531 -10.61 -5.43 -42.87
CA ASP A 531 -10.58 -3.96 -42.88
C ASP A 531 -10.27 -3.39 -41.48
N ALA A 532 -10.62 -4.11 -40.41
CA ALA A 532 -10.22 -3.77 -39.03
C ALA A 532 -8.77 -4.17 -38.68
N LYS A 533 -8.02 -4.75 -39.62
CA LYS A 533 -6.59 -5.00 -39.46
C LYS A 533 -5.86 -3.75 -39.97
N ILE A 534 -5.40 -2.91 -39.03
CA ILE A 534 -4.72 -1.62 -39.26
C ILE A 534 -3.86 -1.69 -40.53
N SER A 535 -4.20 -0.88 -41.53
CA SER A 535 -3.38 -0.72 -42.73
C SER A 535 -2.05 -0.08 -42.36
N GLU A 536 -0.96 -0.38 -43.09
CA GLU A 536 0.33 0.28 -42.84
C GLU A 536 0.24 1.81 -42.99
N ASP A 537 -0.68 2.28 -43.84
CA ASP A 537 -1.00 3.68 -44.03
C ASP A 537 -1.73 4.30 -42.83
N ASP A 538 -2.65 3.56 -42.20
CA ASP A 538 -3.33 4.00 -40.97
C ASP A 538 -2.33 4.10 -39.81
N TYR A 539 -1.43 3.13 -39.66
CA TYR A 539 -0.36 3.18 -38.66
C TYR A 539 0.53 4.42 -38.85
N ARG A 540 0.94 4.71 -40.09
CA ARG A 540 1.76 5.89 -40.40
C ARG A 540 1.01 7.20 -40.14
N ALA A 541 -0.29 7.24 -40.45
CA ALA A 541 -1.15 8.40 -40.16
C ALA A 541 -1.30 8.62 -38.65
N SER A 542 -1.66 7.59 -37.88
CA SER A 542 -1.75 7.64 -36.42
C SER A 542 -0.41 7.98 -35.77
N LEU A 543 0.70 7.44 -36.27
CA LEU A 543 2.03 7.77 -35.77
C LEU A 543 2.36 9.25 -36.00
N LYS A 544 1.99 9.80 -37.17
CA LYS A 544 2.20 11.22 -37.49
C LYS A 544 1.32 12.13 -36.62
N GLU A 545 0.08 11.73 -36.35
CA GLU A 545 -0.83 12.42 -35.44
C GLU A 545 -0.32 12.42 -33.99
N LEU A 546 0.02 11.23 -33.47
CA LEU A 546 0.56 11.04 -32.12
C LEU A 546 1.90 11.75 -31.91
N THR A 547 2.80 11.71 -32.90
CA THR A 547 4.09 12.42 -32.83
C THR A 547 3.90 13.94 -32.83
N ASN A 548 2.82 14.44 -33.45
CA ASN A 548 2.51 15.86 -33.45
C ASN A 548 1.82 16.30 -32.15
N SER A 549 0.99 15.46 -31.54
CA SER A 549 0.32 15.77 -30.27
C SER A 549 1.25 15.65 -29.06
N PHE A 550 2.19 14.71 -29.07
CA PHE A 550 3.09 14.40 -27.96
C PHE A 550 4.53 14.87 -28.20
N LYS A 551 4.70 16.18 -28.37
CA LYS A 551 6.05 16.79 -28.40
C LYS A 551 6.53 17.09 -26.98
N LEU A 552 7.84 16.98 -26.77
CA LEU A 552 8.49 17.44 -25.54
C LEU A 552 8.16 18.92 -25.36
N LYS A 553 7.45 19.23 -24.26
CA LYS A 553 6.99 20.59 -23.98
C LYS A 553 8.17 21.47 -23.55
N ASN A 554 9.00 20.95 -22.65
CA ASN A 554 10.12 21.68 -22.06
C ASN A 554 11.37 20.80 -21.93
N THR A 555 12.24 20.85 -22.94
CA THR A 555 13.52 20.11 -22.97
C THR A 555 14.53 20.60 -21.93
N SER A 556 14.51 21.90 -21.60
CA SER A 556 15.38 22.48 -20.55
C SER A 556 14.99 21.97 -19.16
N LEU A 557 13.68 21.91 -18.88
CA LEU A 557 13.17 21.39 -17.61
C LEU A 557 13.44 19.88 -17.50
N LEU A 558 13.27 19.13 -18.60
CA LEU A 558 13.61 17.70 -18.67
C LEU A 558 15.09 17.44 -18.36
N LEU A 559 15.99 18.25 -18.92
CA LEU A 559 17.41 18.08 -18.67
C LEU A 559 17.76 18.35 -17.20
N LYS A 560 17.21 19.42 -16.62
CA LYS A 560 17.41 19.76 -15.20
C LYS A 560 16.85 18.68 -14.27
N SER A 561 15.60 18.24 -14.49
CA SER A 561 14.99 17.19 -13.67
C SER A 561 15.71 15.86 -13.84
N GLY A 562 16.10 15.48 -15.07
CA GLY A 562 16.87 14.27 -15.34
C GLY A 562 18.24 14.25 -14.66
N ILE A 563 18.94 15.40 -14.62
CA ILE A 563 20.21 15.53 -13.88
C ILE A 563 19.96 15.33 -12.38
N ILE A 564 18.93 15.97 -11.81
CA ILE A 564 18.60 15.82 -10.39
C ILE A 564 18.25 14.37 -10.06
N ILE A 565 17.41 13.71 -10.85
CA ILE A 565 17.07 12.27 -10.68
C ILE A 565 18.35 11.43 -10.67
N SER A 566 19.23 11.66 -11.64
CA SER A 566 20.48 10.89 -11.77
C SER A 566 21.38 11.10 -10.56
N ILE A 567 21.51 12.34 -10.09
CA ILE A 567 22.27 12.69 -8.89
C ILE A 567 21.67 11.99 -7.66
N VAL A 568 20.35 12.04 -7.47
CA VAL A 568 19.65 11.41 -6.35
C VAL A 568 19.89 9.90 -6.36
N ILE A 569 19.72 9.23 -7.50
CA ILE A 569 19.97 7.78 -7.64
C ILE A 569 21.44 7.46 -7.32
N ILE A 570 22.39 8.25 -7.84
CA ILE A 570 23.82 8.06 -7.57
C ILE A 570 24.10 8.21 -6.07
N PHE A 571 23.52 9.21 -5.40
CA PHE A 571 23.69 9.38 -3.95
C PHE A 571 23.16 8.18 -3.16
N PHE A 572 22.02 7.60 -3.55
CA PHE A 572 21.50 6.39 -2.90
C PHE A 572 22.43 5.18 -3.05
N PHE A 573 23.00 4.98 -4.25
CA PHE A 573 23.99 3.93 -4.45
C PHE A 573 25.31 4.22 -3.73
N LEU A 574 25.73 5.50 -3.63
CA LEU A 574 26.94 5.90 -2.89
C LEU A 574 26.77 5.74 -1.38
N GLU A 575 25.59 6.01 -0.80
CA GLU A 575 25.30 5.76 0.62
C GLU A 575 25.44 4.27 0.97
N SER A 576 25.27 3.37 -0.01
CA SER A 576 25.43 1.94 0.21
C SER A 576 26.88 1.49 0.32
N ILE A 577 27.86 2.35 -0.01
CA ILE A 577 29.28 2.00 0.07
C ILE A 577 29.77 2.29 1.49
N PRO A 578 30.13 1.28 2.29
CA PRO A 578 30.48 1.46 3.71
C PRO A 578 31.73 2.33 3.93
N ASP A 579 32.60 2.48 2.92
CA ASP A 579 33.81 3.30 3.00
C ASP A 579 33.57 4.79 2.68
N LEU A 580 32.40 5.15 2.14
CA LEU A 580 31.99 6.53 1.89
C LEU A 580 31.07 6.97 3.02
N ASN A 581 31.60 7.75 3.98
CA ASN A 581 30.83 8.40 5.05
C ASN A 581 29.92 9.52 4.50
N LEU A 582 29.02 9.19 3.58
CA LEU A 582 27.94 10.05 3.11
C LEU A 582 26.67 9.68 3.88
N SER A 583 26.67 9.93 5.19
CA SER A 583 25.42 9.97 5.94
C SER A 583 24.64 11.22 5.48
N ILE A 584 23.71 11.04 4.54
CA ILE A 584 22.67 12.02 4.22
C ILE A 584 21.67 11.99 5.38
N GLY A 585 22.12 12.56 6.48
CA GLY A 585 21.46 12.68 7.78
C GLY A 585 22.24 13.60 8.72
N SER A 586 23.36 14.19 8.27
CA SER A 586 24.19 15.14 9.03
C SER A 586 23.55 16.54 9.11
N VAL A 587 22.23 16.63 9.19
CA VAL A 587 21.49 17.85 9.57
C VAL A 587 20.64 17.55 10.82
N GLU A 588 21.19 16.80 11.76
CA GLU A 588 20.96 17.06 13.17
C GLU A 588 22.25 17.65 13.73
N THR A 589 22.21 18.95 13.96
CA THR A 589 23.18 19.66 14.77
C THR A 589 23.14 19.10 16.19
N GLU A 590 24.08 18.22 16.53
CA GLU A 590 24.73 18.27 17.84
C GLU A 590 26.16 18.83 17.66
N PRO A 591 26.63 19.71 18.55
CA PRO A 591 27.95 20.32 18.44
C PRO A 591 29.00 19.33 18.93
N GLY A 592 29.70 18.66 18.02
CA GLY A 592 30.83 17.79 18.40
C GLY A 592 31.35 16.97 17.23
N VAL A 593 32.37 17.49 16.56
CA VAL A 593 32.92 16.97 15.31
C VAL A 593 33.65 15.64 15.51
N VAL A 594 33.28 14.67 14.66
CA VAL A 594 34.02 13.44 14.37
C VAL A 594 35.39 13.77 13.77
N HIS A 595 36.47 13.38 14.43
CA HIS A 595 37.73 13.04 13.78
C HIS A 595 38.21 11.68 14.30
N ARG A 596 38.22 10.66 13.43
CA ARG A 596 38.88 9.38 13.71
C ARG A 596 40.37 9.48 13.34
N GLU A 597 41.16 9.24 14.39
CA GLU A 597 42.59 8.92 14.55
C GLU A 597 43.45 8.55 13.32
N PRO A 598 44.77 8.84 13.38
CA PRO A 598 45.80 7.99 12.79
C PRO A 598 46.17 6.82 13.73
N ASP A 599 46.10 5.61 13.18
CA ASP A 599 46.61 4.33 13.66
C ASP A 599 47.96 4.41 14.46
N PRO A 600 48.02 4.03 15.75
CA PRO A 600 49.28 4.03 16.50
C PRO A 600 50.15 2.78 16.22
N GLY A 601 49.78 1.91 15.28
CA GLY A 601 50.44 0.62 15.05
C GLY A 601 51.68 0.58 14.16
N ARG A 602 52.16 1.70 13.57
CA ARG A 602 53.19 1.63 12.51
C ARG A 602 54.46 2.48 12.64
N HIS A 603 54.71 3.16 13.76
CA HIS A 603 55.93 3.95 13.94
C HIS A 603 56.58 3.80 15.33
N GLN A 604 56.96 2.59 15.72
CA GLN A 604 58.02 2.38 16.72
C GLN A 604 58.92 1.19 16.35
N GLN A 605 59.37 1.15 15.09
CA GLN A 605 60.57 0.42 14.66
C GLN A 605 61.27 1.26 13.58
N ARG A 606 61.85 2.40 13.99
CA ARG A 606 63.00 3.08 13.36
C ARG A 606 63.20 4.45 14.01
N ARG A 607 64.13 4.46 14.96
CA ARG A 607 64.99 5.54 15.47
C ARG A 607 64.95 5.65 16.98
#